data_AF-A0A968Q6F7-F1
#
_entry.id   AF-A0A968Q6F7-F1
#
_cell.length_a   1.000
_cell.length_b   1.000
_cell.length_c   1.000
_cell.angle_alpha   90.00
_cell.angle_beta   90.00
_cell.angle_gamma   90.00
#
_symmetry.space_group_name_H-M   'P 1'
#
loop_
_entity.id
_entity.type
_entity.pdbx_description
1 polymer ?
#
loop_
_entity_poly.entity_id
_entity_poly.type
_entity_poly.pdbx_seq_one_letter_code
_entity_poly.pdbx_strand_id
1 'polypeptide(L)' 'MISVPITLEQLIQVVRQLEPEERAQVASALIELNLRSDLATLLAELYAQPPADDVTDDDIMAEIKAVRQQPRQA' A
#
# COMPACT_ATOMS: atom_id res chain seq x y z
N MET A 1 10.23 10.28 -34.16
CA MET A 1 9.06 10.43 -33.27
C MET A 1 8.62 11.87 -33.34
N ILE A 2 7.36 12.13 -33.70
CA ILE A 2 6.78 13.48 -33.68
C ILE A 2 6.30 13.71 -32.24
N SER A 3 6.83 14.73 -31.57
CA SER A 3 6.41 15.10 -30.22
C SER A 3 5.51 16.33 -30.32
N VAL A 4 4.23 16.18 -29.99
CA VAL A 4 3.27 17.28 -29.97
C VAL A 4 3.20 17.81 -28.55
N PRO A 5 3.58 19.08 -28.28
CA PRO A 5 3.45 19.66 -26.97
C PRO A 5 1.96 19.87 -26.67
N ILE A 6 1.41 19.10 -25.74
CA ILE A 6 0.06 19.28 -25.23
C ILE A 6 0.12 19.73 -23.78
N THR A 7 -0.79 20.62 -23.38
CA THR A 7 -0.94 20.95 -21.96
C THR A 7 -1.76 19.89 -21.25
N LEU A 8 -1.65 19.82 -19.92
CA LEU A 8 -2.44 18.88 -19.12
C LEU A 8 -3.95 19.15 -19.28
N GLU A 9 -4.36 20.42 -19.35
CA GLU A 9 -5.74 20.81 -19.55
C GLU A 9 -6.28 20.31 -20.91
N GLN A 10 -5.46 20.39 -21.96
CA GLN A 10 -5.83 19.87 -23.27
C GLN A 10 -5.99 18.34 -23.24
N LEU A 11 -5.09 17.63 -22.55
CA LEU A 11 -5.22 16.18 -22.36
C LEU A 11 -6.51 15.82 -21.60
N ILE A 12 -6.83 16.54 -20.52
CA ILE A 12 -8.05 16.31 -19.74
C ILE A 12 -9.30 16.52 -20.61
N GLN A 13 -9.31 17.56 -21.45
CA GLN A 13 -10.44 17.82 -22.35
C GLN A 13 -10.61 16.69 -23.37
N VAL A 14 -9.53 16.18 -23.94
CA VAL A 14 -9.57 15.03 -24.86
C VAL A 14 -10.12 13.79 -24.15
N VAL A 15 -9.61 13.46 -22.95
CA VAL A 15 -10.08 12.31 -22.16
C VAL A 15 -11.57 12.41 -21.82
N ARG A 16 -12.09 13.63 -21.59
CA ARG A 16 -13.52 13.85 -21.34
C ARG A 16 -14.40 13.59 -22.55
N GLN A 17 -13.87 13.79 -23.75
CA GLN A 17 -14.57 13.59 -25.02
C GLN A 17 -14.53 12.14 -25.52
N LEU A 18 -13.73 11.28 -24.88
CA LEU A 18 -13.68 9.85 -25.20
C LEU A 18 -15.01 9.14 -24.91
N GLU A 19 -15.23 8.05 -25.63
CA GLU A 19 -16.34 7.15 -25.37
C GLU A 19 -16.22 6.53 -23.97
N PRO A 20 -17.34 6.14 -23.33
CA PRO A 20 -17.31 5.63 -21.95
C PRO A 20 -16.32 4.48 -21.72
N GLU A 21 -16.19 3.58 -22.69
CA GLU A 21 -15.27 2.43 -22.62
C GLU A 21 -13.80 2.86 -22.66
N GLU A 22 -13.43 3.74 -23.59
CA GLU A 22 -12.07 4.27 -23.71
C GLU A 22 -11.68 5.10 -22.48
N ARG A 23 -12.63 5.90 -21.96
CA ARG A 23 -12.44 6.65 -20.71
C ARG A 23 -12.24 5.73 -19.51
N ALA A 24 -12.93 4.60 -19.45
CA ALA A 24 -12.72 3.59 -18.40
C ALA A 24 -11.31 2.98 -18.49
N GLN A 25 -10.81 2.70 -19.69
CA GLN A 25 -9.45 2.20 -19.88
C GLN A 25 -8.39 3.22 -19.40
N VAL A 26 -8.57 4.50 -19.72
CA VAL A 26 -7.68 5.57 -19.22
C VAL A 26 -7.72 5.64 -17.69
N ALA A 27 -8.91 5.56 -17.08
CA ALA A 27 -9.04 5.56 -15.63
C ALA A 27 -8.36 4.35 -14.99
N SER A 28 -8.54 3.15 -15.54
CA SER A 28 -7.87 1.92 -15.07
C SER A 28 -6.35 2.03 -15.14
N ALA A 29 -5.79 2.53 -16.24
CA ALA A 29 -4.35 2.71 -16.39
C ALA A 29 -3.78 3.70 -15.35
N LEU A 30 -4.49 4.79 -15.07
CA LEU A 30 -4.09 5.76 -14.04
C LEU A 30 -4.17 5.17 -12.62
N ILE A 31 -5.22 4.38 -12.34
CA ILE A 31 -5.37 3.68 -11.06
C ILE A 31 -4.25 2.65 -10.87
N GLU A 32 -3.95 1.83 -11.89
CA GLU A 32 -2.87 0.85 -11.83
C GLU A 32 -1.50 1.49 -11.57
N LEU A 33 -1.24 2.65 -12.20
CA LEU A 33 -0.01 3.40 -11.96
C LEU A 33 0.11 3.85 -10.50
N ASN A 34 -0.97 4.40 -9.94
CA ASN A 34 -1.01 4.85 -8.55
C ASN A 34 -0.90 3.67 -7.56
N LEU A 35 -1.63 2.58 -7.78
CA LEU A 35 -1.57 1.38 -6.93
C LEU A 35 -0.16 0.78 -6.87
N ARG A 36 0.58 0.80 -7.98
CA ARG A 36 1.99 0.38 -8.00
C ARG A 36 2.88 1.29 -7.16
N SER A 37 2.63 2.61 -7.20
CA SER A 37 3.35 3.58 -6.37
C SER A 37 3.03 3.40 -4.88
N ASP A 38 1.76 3.16 -4.54
CA ASP A 38 1.31 2.95 -3.17
C ASP A 38 1.90 1.65 -2.61
N LEU A 39 1.90 0.58 -3.40
CA LEU A 39 2.53 -0.70 -3.02
C LEU A 39 4.04 -0.54 -2.81
N ALA A 40 4.72 0.18 -3.70
CA ALA A 40 6.15 0.47 -3.55
C ALA A 40 6.44 1.26 -2.27
N THR A 41 5.57 2.20 -1.91
CA THR A 41 5.66 2.98 -0.67
C THR A 41 5.44 2.08 0.55
N LEU A 42 4.40 1.25 0.55
CA LEU A 42 4.13 0.28 1.61
C LEU A 42 5.27 -0.71 1.82
N LEU A 43 5.90 -1.20 0.73
CA LEU A 43 7.07 -2.05 0.83
C LEU A 43 8.26 -1.30 1.44
N ALA A 44 8.50 -0.06 1.03
CA ALA A 44 9.56 0.76 1.59
C ALA A 44 9.36 1.00 3.10
N GLU A 45 8.13 1.27 3.53
CA GLU A 45 7.76 1.40 4.94
C GLU A 45 7.98 0.11 5.72
N LEU A 46 7.56 -1.04 5.16
CA LEU A 46 7.74 -2.35 5.78
C LEU A 46 9.23 -2.70 5.93
N TYR A 47 10.05 -2.46 4.91
CA TYR A 47 11.49 -2.70 4.98
C TYR A 47 12.25 -1.68 5.83
N ALA A 48 11.66 -0.50 6.09
CA ALA A 48 12.20 0.49 7.00
C ALA A 48 11.88 0.19 8.48
N GLN A 49 10.96 -0.72 8.76
CA GLN A 49 10.73 -1.16 10.13
C GLN A 49 11.95 -1.92 10.65
N PRO A 50 12.38 -1.65 11.89
CA PRO A 50 13.38 -2.49 12.53
C PRO A 50 12.85 -3.94 12.56
N PRO A 51 13.73 -4.95 12.48
CA PRO A 51 13.31 -6.32 12.73
C PRO A 51 12.54 -6.35 14.05
N ALA A 52 11.41 -7.06 14.07
CA ALA A 52 10.69 -7.28 15.31
C ALA A 52 11.70 -7.79 16.34
N ASP A 53 11.71 -7.20 17.54
CA ASP A 53 12.58 -7.67 18.61
C ASP A 53 12.37 -9.18 18.75
N ASP A 54 13.46 -9.94 18.64
CA ASP A 54 13.41 -11.37 18.87
C ASP A 54 12.85 -11.59 20.27
N VAL A 55 11.75 -12.36 20.36
CA VAL A 55 11.16 -12.71 21.66
C VAL A 55 12.22 -13.45 22.45
N THR A 56 12.68 -12.86 23.54
CA THR A 56 13.74 -13.46 24.36
C THR A 56 13.17 -14.56 25.24
N ASP A 57 14.03 -15.48 25.69
CA ASP A 57 13.64 -16.50 26.67
C ASP A 57 13.06 -15.88 27.96
N ASP A 58 13.53 -14.69 28.34
CA ASP A 58 13.05 -13.96 29.50
C ASP A 58 11.60 -13.45 29.29
N ASP A 59 11.28 -12.96 28.10
CA ASP A 59 9.91 -12.55 27.73
C ASP A 59 8.95 -13.75 27.77
N ILE A 60 9.41 -14.91 27.27
CA ILE A 60 8.64 -16.16 27.32
C ILE A 60 8.38 -16.59 28.76
N MET A 61 9.41 -16.54 29.61
CA MET A 61 9.30 -16.94 31.01
C MET A 61 8.40 -15.99 31.82
N ALA A 62 8.43 -14.69 31.51
CA ALA A 62 7.54 -13.70 32.10
C ALA A 62 6.06 -14.00 31.76
N GLU A 63 5.77 -14.31 30.49
CA GLU A 63 4.42 -14.62 30.03
C GLU A 63 3.89 -15.94 30.63
N ILE A 64 4.71 -16.99 30.64
CA ILE A 64 4.36 -18.28 31.28
C ILE A 64 4.00 -18.06 32.76
N LYS A 65 4.77 -17.23 33.47
CA LYS A 65 4.50 -16.92 34.87
C LYS A 65 3.19 -16.14 35.02
N ALA A 66 2.94 -15.15 34.17
CA ALA A 66 1.71 -14.36 34.19
C ALA A 66 0.47 -15.24 33.96
N VAL A 67 0.49 -16.12 32.95
CA VAL A 67 -0.61 -17.06 32.65
C VAL A 67 -0.85 -18.03 33.80
N ARG A 68 0.21 -18.52 34.46
CA ARG A 68 0.08 -19.43 35.62
C ARG A 68 -0.46 -18.75 36.87
N GLN A 69 -0.29 -17.43 36.99
CA GLN A 69 -0.80 -16.64 38.11
C GLN A 69 -2.22 -16.12 37.88
N GLN A 70 -2.71 -16.13 36.64
CA GLN A 70 -4.12 -15.88 36.40
C GLN A 70 -4.96 -17.02 37.02
N PRO A 71 -5.92 -16.69 37.90
CA PRO A 71 -6.84 -17.70 38.40
C PRO A 71 -7.57 -18.27 37.19
N ARG A 72 -7.58 -19.60 37.05
CA ARG A 72 -8.44 -20.29 36.08
C ARG A 72 -9.85 -19.77 36.30
N GLN A 73 -10.36 -18.97 35.36
CA GLN A 73 -11.78 -18.66 35.32
C GLN A 73 -12.49 -20.00 35.09
N ALA A 74 -13.09 -20.51 36.17
CA ALA A 74 -13.96 -21.67 36.17
C ALA A 74 -15.38 -21.23 35.77
#